data_AF-A0A162NBE5-F1
#
_entry.id   AF-A0A162NBE5-F1
#
_cell.length_a   1.000
_cell.length_b   1.000
_cell.length_c   1.000
_cell.angle_alpha   90.00
_cell.angle_beta   90.00
_cell.angle_gamma   90.00
#
_symmetry.space_group_name_H-M   'P 1'
#
loop_
_entity.id
_entity.type
_entity.pdbx_description
1 polymer ?
#
loop_
_entity_poly.entity_id
_entity_poly.type
_entity_poly.pdbx_seq_one_letter_code
_entity_poly.pdbx_strand_id
1 'polypeptide(L)'
;MALATFGIITRRWKPTYLSVDSYNSYRGLSDHIPENLFLERITDLNLFIEKNYPHVYPDSYMFLVAIILIILAAVFSIVTRVLDISLWYPLLILIAPALIAYWTTRRRGFYYLRLNKFYDSLYTHLKEISSNDAPHHIRWGYRRLRDDDTADTLHLTQDISHWRIAFVIEIIQLDPEIDHSHNGQEVLPAYNAASQDVVLDIGPDIIVRPTAEQHNGDQEEGAVQGITTTTNTISNRSATNDNNTLMAEPPTYRQSIDLGTPPPYLRPPQD
;
A
#
# COMPACT_ATOMS: atom_id res chain seq x y z
N MET A 1 -13.38 15.83 -8.23
CA MET A 1 -12.22 16.70 -7.91
C MET A 1 -12.13 16.84 -6.40
N ALA A 2 -10.92 17.00 -5.84
CA ALA A 2 -10.76 17.21 -4.39
C ALA A 2 -11.11 18.67 -4.05
N LEU A 3 -11.96 18.88 -3.03
CA LEU A 3 -12.35 20.19 -2.51
C LEU A 3 -11.27 20.81 -1.62
N ALA A 4 -10.57 19.95 -0.85
CA ALA A 4 -9.48 20.33 0.02
C ALA A 4 -8.52 19.16 0.22
N THR A 5 -7.25 19.48 0.47
CA THR A 5 -6.19 18.50 0.74
C THR A 5 -5.34 18.95 1.93
N PHE A 6 -5.02 18.01 2.81
CA PHE A 6 -4.23 18.24 4.02
C PHE A 6 -3.08 17.24 4.09
N GLY A 7 -1.86 17.73 4.24
CA GLY A 7 -0.68 16.90 4.40
C GLY A 7 -0.44 16.50 5.86
N ILE A 8 -0.29 15.22 6.15
CA ILE A 8 0.25 14.75 7.43
C ILE A 8 1.77 14.83 7.36
N ILE A 9 2.34 15.78 8.10
CA ILE A 9 3.78 16.06 8.07
C ILE A 9 4.46 15.33 9.22
N THR A 10 5.42 14.49 8.87
CA THR A 10 6.29 13.83 9.85
C THR A 10 7.58 14.61 10.02
N ARG A 11 8.00 14.80 11.27
CA ARG A 11 9.28 15.43 11.60
C ARG A 11 10.11 14.49 12.47
N ARG A 12 11.43 14.60 12.33
CA ARG A 12 12.38 13.77 13.08
C ARG A 12 12.42 14.09 14.57
N TRP A 13 12.24 15.36 14.93
CA TRP A 13 12.45 15.86 16.31
C TRP A 13 11.21 16.46 16.96
N LYS A 14 10.08 16.46 16.24
CA LYS A 14 8.82 17.06 16.66
C LYS A 14 7.68 16.05 16.43
N PRO A 15 6.55 16.19 17.15
CA PRO A 15 5.37 15.39 16.87
C PRO A 15 4.89 15.62 15.43
N THR A 16 4.26 14.58 14.89
CA THR A 16 3.56 14.64 13.62
C THR A 16 2.35 15.55 13.77
N TYR A 17 2.10 16.40 12.79
CA TYR A 17 0.96 17.31 12.80
C TYR A 17 0.33 17.37 11.40
N LEU A 18 -0.93 17.79 11.36
CA LEU A 18 -1.66 18.03 10.13
C LEU A 18 -1.39 19.46 9.62
N SER A 19 -0.98 19.60 8.37
CA SER A 19 -0.86 20.91 7.71
C SER A 19 -2.23 21.38 7.29
N VAL A 20 -2.70 22.46 7.93
CA VAL A 20 -4.00 23.07 7.64
C VAL A 20 -3.81 24.58 7.58
N ASP A 21 -4.38 25.19 6.56
CA ASP A 21 -4.40 26.64 6.38
C ASP A 21 -5.69 27.24 6.92
N SER A 22 -5.85 28.56 6.80
CA SER A 22 -7.13 29.22 7.08
C SER A 22 -8.25 28.60 6.25
N TYR A 23 -9.44 28.47 6.84
CA TYR A 23 -10.64 27.97 6.16
C TYR A 23 -10.93 28.71 4.84
N ASN A 24 -10.64 30.02 4.78
CA ASN A 24 -10.82 30.85 3.58
C ASN A 24 -9.92 30.46 2.40
N SER A 25 -8.83 29.73 2.64
CA SER A 25 -7.95 29.23 1.59
C SER A 25 -8.60 28.08 0.80
N TYR A 26 -9.59 27.40 1.39
CA TYR A 26 -10.28 26.25 0.79
C TYR A 26 -11.61 26.66 0.15
N ARG A 27 -11.56 27.42 -0.94
CA ARG A 27 -12.77 27.95 -1.62
C ARG A 27 -13.80 26.89 -2.01
N GLY A 28 -13.36 25.71 -2.45
CA GLY A 28 -14.29 24.63 -2.82
C GLY A 28 -15.00 24.01 -1.61
N LEU A 29 -14.33 24.02 -0.44
CA LEU A 29 -14.87 23.47 0.79
C LEU A 29 -15.85 24.44 1.46
N SER A 30 -15.60 25.74 1.36
CA SER A 30 -16.40 26.76 2.03
C SER A 30 -17.86 26.80 1.59
N ASP A 31 -18.13 26.38 0.36
CA ASP A 31 -19.49 26.32 -0.19
C ASP A 31 -20.33 25.18 0.38
N HIS A 32 -19.70 24.18 0.99
CA HIS A 32 -20.35 22.93 1.40
C HIS A 32 -20.44 22.75 2.92
N ILE A 33 -19.41 23.12 3.66
CA ILE A 33 -19.29 22.90 5.11
C ILE A 33 -19.05 24.23 5.80
N PRO A 34 -19.79 24.60 6.86
CA PRO A 34 -19.55 25.84 7.59
C PRO A 34 -18.24 25.79 8.41
N GLU A 35 -17.63 26.95 8.63
CA GLU A 35 -16.31 27.09 9.27
C GLU A 35 -16.22 26.41 10.64
N ASN A 36 -17.26 26.53 11.48
CA ASN A 36 -17.28 25.94 12.81
C ASN A 36 -17.18 24.41 12.77
N LEU A 37 -17.90 23.77 11.85
CA LEU A 37 -17.87 22.31 11.68
C LEU A 37 -16.51 21.88 11.14
N PHE A 38 -15.96 22.61 10.17
CA PHE A 38 -14.62 22.35 9.66
C PHE A 38 -13.55 22.38 10.77
N LEU A 39 -13.54 23.43 11.59
CA LEU A 39 -12.57 23.57 12.69
C LEU A 39 -12.70 22.46 13.73
N GLU A 40 -13.94 22.04 14.05
CA GLU A 40 -14.20 20.89 14.92
C GLU A 40 -13.58 19.61 14.34
N ARG A 41 -13.88 19.29 13.07
CA ARG A 41 -13.34 18.10 12.39
C ARG A 41 -11.82 18.10 12.33
N ILE A 42 -11.21 19.24 12.01
CA ILE A 42 -9.74 19.35 11.96
C ILE A 42 -9.13 19.19 13.34
N THR A 43 -9.76 19.74 14.38
CA THR A 43 -9.26 19.61 15.77
C THR A 43 -9.32 18.15 16.22
N ASP A 44 -10.44 17.48 15.98
CA ASP A 44 -10.61 16.06 16.29
C ASP A 44 -9.60 15.19 15.55
N LEU A 45 -9.43 15.44 14.25
CA LEU A 45 -8.48 14.73 13.41
C LEU A 45 -7.03 14.96 13.87
N ASN A 46 -6.67 16.18 14.25
CA ASN A 46 -5.33 16.49 14.75
C ASN A 46 -5.06 15.79 16.09
N LEU A 47 -6.03 15.80 17.02
CA LEU A 47 -5.94 15.07 18.29
C LEU A 47 -5.81 13.56 18.06
N PHE A 48 -6.60 13.03 17.11
CA PHE A 48 -6.53 11.63 16.72
C PHE A 48 -5.16 11.25 16.17
N ILE A 49 -4.59 12.06 15.27
CA ILE A 49 -3.26 11.86 14.70
C ILE A 49 -2.20 11.94 15.80
N GLU A 50 -2.24 12.96 16.66
CA GLU A 50 -1.25 13.12 17.73
C GLU A 50 -1.24 11.91 18.68
N LYS A 51 -2.41 11.36 19.00
CA LYS A 51 -2.55 10.24 19.93
C LYS A 51 -2.17 8.89 19.30
N ASN A 52 -2.59 8.63 18.07
CA ASN A 52 -2.51 7.29 17.47
C ASN A 52 -1.33 7.12 16.51
N TYR A 53 -0.77 8.21 15.98
CA TYR A 53 0.32 8.11 15.02
C TYR A 53 1.62 7.60 15.69
N PRO A 54 2.31 6.61 15.10
CA PRO A 54 3.59 6.14 15.62
C PRO A 54 4.67 7.20 15.40
N HIS A 55 4.95 7.99 16.44
CA HIS A 55 5.94 9.06 16.35
C HIS A 55 7.38 8.54 16.26
N VAL A 56 8.17 9.18 15.40
CA VAL A 56 9.59 8.83 15.12
C VAL A 56 10.57 9.56 16.05
N TYR A 57 10.16 10.68 16.67
CA TYR A 57 11.04 11.48 17.53
C TYR A 57 11.61 10.74 18.74
N PRO A 58 10.90 9.81 19.43
CA PRO A 58 11.47 9.12 20.57
C PRO A 58 12.72 8.31 20.21
N ASP A 59 12.76 7.75 19.00
CA ASP A 59 13.91 6.98 18.53
C ASP A 59 15.11 7.89 18.27
N SER A 60 14.87 9.11 17.77
CA SER A 60 15.92 10.11 17.56
C SER A 60 16.51 10.61 18.89
N TYR A 61 15.67 10.83 19.90
CA TYR A 61 16.15 11.18 21.25
C TYR A 61 16.92 10.04 21.90
N MET A 62 16.44 8.80 21.83
CA MET A 62 17.15 7.63 22.35
C MET A 62 18.53 7.48 21.71
N PHE A 63 18.63 7.71 20.40
CA PHE A 63 19.91 7.70 19.68
C PHE A 63 20.86 8.80 20.16
N LEU A 64 20.35 10.02 20.35
CA LEU A 64 21.14 11.15 20.86
C LEU A 64 21.64 10.89 22.29
N VAL A 65 20.76 10.37 23.16
CA VAL A 65 21.12 9.98 24.54
C VAL A 65 22.20 8.89 24.53
N ALA A 66 22.11 7.90 23.64
CA ALA A 66 23.15 6.87 23.51
C ALA A 66 24.51 7.47 23.13
N ILE A 67 24.56 8.43 22.20
CA ILE A 67 25.80 9.12 21.83
C ILE A 67 26.38 9.89 23.02
N ILE A 68 25.54 10.63 23.75
CA ILE A 68 25.98 11.37 24.95
C ILE A 68 26.55 10.41 25.99
N LEU A 69 25.89 9.26 26.22
CA LEU A 69 26.39 8.26 27.16
C LEU A 69 27.75 7.69 26.74
N ILE A 70 27.99 7.47 25.44
CA ILE A 70 29.30 7.02 24.94
C ILE A 70 30.38 8.08 25.20
N ILE A 71 30.08 9.35 24.94
CA ILE A 71 31.01 10.47 25.20
C ILE A 71 31.30 10.56 26.71
N LEU A 72 30.27 10.50 27.55
CA LEU A 72 30.43 10.51 29.01
C LEU A 72 31.24 9.30 29.49
N ALA A 73 31.02 8.11 28.92
CA ALA A 73 31.81 6.92 29.24
C ALA A 73 33.29 7.13 28.91
N ALA A 74 33.60 7.75 27.77
CA ALA A 74 34.97 8.05 27.36
C ALA A 74 35.64 9.06 28.31
N VAL A 75 34.94 10.14 28.67
CA VAL A 75 35.44 11.13 29.64
C VAL A 75 35.64 10.50 31.02
N PHE A 76 34.66 9.70 31.48
CA PHE A 76 34.74 9.01 32.76
C PHE A 76 35.91 8.03 32.80
N SER A 77 36.16 7.30 31.72
CA SER A 77 37.31 6.40 31.58
C SER A 77 38.65 7.12 31.78
N ILE A 78 38.80 8.32 31.21
CA ILE A 78 40.01 9.16 31.39
C ILE A 78 40.16 9.58 32.85
N VAL A 79 39.08 10.06 33.48
CA VAL A 79 39.10 10.51 34.88
C VAL A 79 39.39 9.35 35.84
N THR A 80 38.76 8.20 35.64
CA THR A 80 39.01 7.01 36.48
C THR A 80 40.45 6.54 36.40
N ARG A 81 41.08 6.67 35.23
CA ARG A 81 42.50 6.34 35.05
C ARG A 81 43.43 7.25 35.85
N VAL A 82 43.05 8.51 36.05
CA VAL A 82 43.84 9.47 36.85
C VAL A 82 43.69 9.22 38.35
N LEU A 83 42.54 8.69 38.77
CA LEU A 83 42.22 8.46 40.18
C LEU A 83 42.53 7.03 40.68
N ASP A 84 43.14 6.18 39.84
CA ASP A 84 43.40 4.75 40.12
C ASP A 84 42.17 3.97 40.63
N ILE A 85 40.97 4.37 40.17
CA ILE A 85 39.71 3.70 40.52
C ILE A 85 39.57 2.43 39.68
N SER A 86 38.96 1.40 40.28
CA SER A 86 38.69 0.11 39.62
C SER A 86 38.06 0.29 38.22
N LEU A 87 38.68 -0.36 37.22
CA LEU A 87 38.37 -0.24 35.79
C LEU A 87 36.99 -0.81 35.38
N TRP A 88 36.22 -1.35 36.33
CA TRP A 88 34.91 -1.97 36.09
C TRP A 88 33.78 -0.96 35.83
N TYR A 89 33.86 0.27 36.35
CA TYR A 89 32.83 1.30 36.15
C TYR A 89 32.63 1.74 34.69
N PRO A 90 33.68 2.07 33.90
CA PRO A 90 33.50 2.43 32.49
C PRO A 90 32.94 1.27 31.65
N LEU A 91 33.26 0.01 32.00
CA LEU A 91 32.67 -1.17 31.38
C LEU A 91 31.16 -1.24 31.61
N LEU A 92 30.71 -0.93 32.83
CA LEU A 92 29.29 -0.94 33.20
C LEU A 92 28.52 0.17 32.48
N ILE A 93 29.12 1.36 32.33
CA ILE A 93 28.53 2.47 31.56
C ILE A 93 28.36 2.07 30.08
N LEU A 94 29.27 1.26 29.52
CA LEU A 94 29.18 0.80 28.13
C LEU A 94 27.98 -0.12 27.85
N ILE A 95 27.43 -0.77 28.87
CA ILE A 95 26.24 -1.62 28.74
C ILE A 95 25.00 -0.78 28.40
N ALA A 96 24.91 0.46 28.90
CA ALA A 96 23.73 1.30 28.68
C ALA A 96 23.50 1.65 27.19
N PRO A 97 24.50 2.12 26.41
CA PRO A 97 24.36 2.28 24.96
C PRO A 97 23.97 1.00 24.22
N ALA A 98 24.50 -0.16 24.65
CA ALA A 98 24.16 -1.45 24.04
C ALA A 98 22.68 -1.83 24.27
N LEU A 99 22.17 -1.61 25.49
CA LEU A 99 20.74 -1.80 25.80
C LEU A 99 19.85 -0.84 25.00
N ILE A 100 20.25 0.43 24.85
CA ILE A 100 19.52 1.40 24.04
C ILE A 100 19.51 0.99 22.56
N ALA A 101 20.65 0.52 22.03
CA ALA A 101 20.74 0.02 20.65
C ALA A 101 19.84 -1.21 20.41
N TYR A 102 19.82 -2.15 21.37
CA TYR A 102 18.92 -3.31 21.31
C TYR A 102 17.45 -2.88 21.37
N TRP A 103 17.11 -1.98 22.30
CA TRP A 103 15.74 -1.48 22.47
C TRP A 103 15.22 -0.74 21.24
N THR A 104 16.05 0.14 20.66
CA THR A 104 15.71 0.88 19.43
C THR A 104 15.50 -0.06 18.25
N THR A 105 16.32 -1.09 18.10
CA THR A 105 16.15 -2.13 17.06
C THR A 105 14.82 -2.87 17.23
N ARG A 106 14.52 -3.31 18.45
CA ARG A 106 13.24 -3.98 18.75
C ARG A 106 12.05 -3.07 18.47
N ARG A 107 12.13 -1.80 18.85
CA ARG A 107 11.07 -0.80 18.63
C ARG A 107 10.82 -0.55 17.14
N ARG A 108 11.87 -0.46 16.32
CA ARG A 108 11.74 -0.31 14.86
C ARG A 108 10.96 -1.46 14.21
N GLY A 109 11.12 -2.69 14.70
CA GLY A 109 10.34 -3.84 14.22
C GLY A 109 8.83 -3.68 14.44
N PHE A 110 8.42 -3.06 15.55
CA PHE A 110 7.00 -2.80 15.86
C PHE A 110 6.43 -1.57 15.15
N TYR A 111 7.26 -0.74 14.52
CA TYR A 111 6.82 0.50 13.89
C TYR A 111 5.79 0.25 12.78
N TYR A 112 6.08 -0.67 11.85
CA TYR A 112 5.19 -0.99 10.73
C TYR A 112 3.86 -1.58 11.19
N LEU A 113 3.87 -2.42 12.24
CA LEU A 113 2.64 -2.97 12.82
C LEU A 113 1.76 -1.87 13.42
N ARG A 114 2.37 -0.89 14.10
CA ARG A 114 1.62 0.26 14.64
C ARG A 114 1.12 1.18 13.54
N LEU A 115 1.91 1.37 12.48
CA LEU A 115 1.51 2.16 11.33
C LEU A 115 0.30 1.54 10.62
N ASN A 116 0.28 0.22 10.46
CA ASN A 116 -0.88 -0.49 9.90
C ASN A 116 -2.13 -0.33 10.77
N LYS A 117 -2.00 -0.50 12.08
CA LYS A 117 -3.11 -0.25 13.01
C LYS A 117 -3.61 1.19 12.94
N PHE A 118 -2.69 2.14 12.77
CA PHE A 118 -3.05 3.54 12.57
C PHE A 118 -3.84 3.74 11.27
N TYR A 119 -3.48 3.07 10.16
CA TYR A 119 -4.26 3.14 8.92
C TYR A 119 -5.68 2.64 9.10
N ASP A 120 -5.85 1.48 9.73
CA ASP A 120 -7.18 0.89 9.96
C ASP A 120 -8.04 1.82 10.82
N SER A 121 -7.42 2.41 11.85
CA SER A 121 -8.09 3.35 12.75
C SER A 121 -8.42 4.67 12.05
N LEU A 122 -7.49 5.21 11.25
CA LEU A 122 -7.69 6.45 10.48
C LEU A 122 -8.79 6.27 9.44
N TYR A 123 -8.80 5.14 8.72
CA TYR A 123 -9.84 4.81 7.76
C TYR A 123 -11.22 4.75 8.42
N THR A 124 -11.32 4.07 9.56
CA THR A 124 -12.56 3.97 10.32
C THR A 124 -13.04 5.34 10.78
N HIS A 125 -12.13 6.17 11.28
CA HIS A 125 -12.46 7.51 11.76
C HIS A 125 -12.86 8.46 10.62
N LEU A 126 -12.17 8.44 9.47
CA LEU A 126 -12.55 9.22 8.29
C LEU A 126 -13.89 8.75 7.71
N LYS A 127 -14.18 7.44 7.77
CA LYS A 127 -15.48 6.90 7.38
C LYS A 127 -16.60 7.40 8.29
N GLU A 128 -16.36 7.47 9.60
CA GLU A 128 -17.30 8.04 10.57
C GLU A 128 -17.55 9.53 10.31
N ILE A 129 -16.49 10.31 10.09
CA ILE A 129 -16.61 11.73 9.72
C ILE A 129 -17.39 11.88 8.40
N SER A 130 -17.07 11.07 7.39
CA SER A 130 -17.78 11.05 6.11
C SER A 130 -19.26 10.67 6.25
N SER A 131 -19.62 9.81 7.21
CA SER A 131 -21.02 9.47 7.49
C SER A 131 -21.75 10.64 8.13
N ASN A 132 -21.09 11.38 9.01
CA ASN A 132 -21.66 12.58 9.65
C ASN A 132 -21.82 13.73 8.65
N ASP A 133 -20.89 13.84 7.70
CA ASP A 133 -20.86 14.90 6.69
C ASP A 133 -21.57 14.47 5.38
N ALA A 134 -22.23 13.30 5.37
CA ALA A 134 -23.03 12.83 4.23
C ALA A 134 -24.10 13.83 3.75
N PRO A 135 -24.80 14.59 4.61
CA PRO A 135 -25.74 15.63 4.17
C PRO A 135 -25.09 16.75 3.35
N HIS A 136 -23.78 16.94 3.49
CA HIS A 136 -23.00 17.93 2.74
C HIS A 136 -22.44 17.39 1.42
N HIS A 137 -22.78 16.15 1.04
CA HIS A 137 -22.30 15.47 -0.17
C HIS A 137 -20.77 15.43 -0.25
N ILE A 138 -20.12 15.19 0.90
CA ILE A 138 -18.66 15.18 1.02
C ILE A 138 -18.16 13.85 1.59
N ARG A 139 -17.06 13.36 1.01
CA ARG A 139 -16.33 12.18 1.46
C ARG A 139 -14.94 12.58 1.92
N TRP A 140 -14.62 12.17 3.13
CA TRP A 140 -13.27 12.24 3.67
C TRP A 140 -12.52 10.96 3.30
N GLY A 141 -11.36 11.13 2.69
CA GLY A 141 -10.48 10.05 2.29
C GLY A 141 -9.04 10.32 2.68
N TYR A 142 -8.20 9.32 2.53
CA TYR A 142 -6.76 9.49 2.59
C TYR A 142 -6.11 8.76 1.44
N ARG A 143 -4.98 9.30 1.01
CA ARG A 143 -4.15 8.73 -0.04
C ARG A 143 -2.68 8.97 0.24
N ARG A 144 -1.84 8.34 -0.58
CA ARG A 144 -0.42 8.68 -0.63
C ARG A 144 -0.23 9.99 -1.40
N LEU A 145 0.91 10.63 -1.14
CA LEU A 145 1.38 11.75 -1.94
C LEU A 145 1.50 11.30 -3.39
N ARG A 146 0.96 12.10 -4.31
CA ARG A 146 1.02 11.89 -5.74
C ARG A 146 1.99 12.89 -6.37
N ASP A 147 2.44 12.62 -7.59
CA ASP A 147 3.40 13.48 -8.29
C ASP A 147 2.80 14.82 -8.74
N ASP A 148 1.47 14.92 -8.82
CA ASP A 148 0.73 16.15 -9.12
C ASP A 148 0.51 17.05 -7.89
N ASP A 149 0.80 16.55 -6.69
CA ASP A 149 0.68 17.34 -5.47
C ASP A 149 1.78 18.41 -5.41
N THR A 150 1.37 19.68 -5.33
CA THR A 150 2.28 20.82 -5.22
C THR A 150 2.28 21.35 -3.78
N ALA A 151 3.32 22.08 -3.40
CA ALA A 151 3.37 22.74 -2.09
C ALA A 151 2.13 23.63 -1.85
N ASP A 152 1.64 24.31 -2.88
CA ASP A 152 0.47 25.19 -2.81
C ASP A 152 -0.84 24.42 -2.54
N THR A 153 -1.03 23.25 -3.15
CA THR A 153 -2.27 22.45 -2.95
C THR A 153 -2.34 21.86 -1.55
N LEU A 154 -1.19 21.60 -0.94
CA LEU A 154 -1.06 21.10 0.43
C LEU A 154 -0.90 22.23 1.46
N HIS A 155 -0.94 23.49 1.01
CA HIS A 155 -0.75 24.69 1.82
C HIS A 155 0.54 24.67 2.66
N LEU A 156 1.64 24.28 2.03
CA LEU A 156 2.96 24.23 2.65
C LEU A 156 3.70 25.55 2.40
N THR A 157 4.37 26.08 3.44
CA THR A 157 5.14 27.34 3.31
C THR A 157 6.41 27.20 2.47
N GLN A 158 6.92 25.97 2.32
CA GLN A 158 8.15 25.66 1.61
C GLN A 158 7.87 24.57 0.58
N ASP A 159 8.79 24.43 -0.37
CA ASP A 159 8.74 23.39 -1.39
C ASP A 159 8.60 21.98 -0.78
N ILE A 160 7.91 21.11 -1.51
CA ILE A 160 7.49 19.78 -1.03
C ILE A 160 8.69 18.90 -0.67
N SER A 161 9.84 19.14 -1.31
CA SER A 161 11.13 18.51 -1.05
C SER A 161 11.64 18.67 0.39
N HIS A 162 11.24 19.74 1.07
CA HIS A 162 11.65 20.03 2.45
C HIS A 162 10.82 19.26 3.49
N TRP A 163 9.67 18.73 3.07
CA TRP A 163 8.70 18.11 3.95
C TRP A 163 8.67 16.60 3.76
N ARG A 164 8.64 15.87 4.88
CA ARG A 164 8.38 14.43 4.86
C ARG A 164 6.90 14.16 5.09
N ILE A 165 6.14 14.16 4.00
CA ILE A 165 4.71 13.91 4.02
C ILE A 165 4.49 12.40 4.08
N ALA A 166 3.74 11.95 5.09
CA ALA A 166 3.40 10.55 5.21
C ALA A 166 2.16 10.21 4.37
N PHE A 167 1.09 10.97 4.56
CA PHE A 167 -0.19 10.81 3.87
C PHE A 167 -0.81 12.15 3.57
N VAL A 168 -1.73 12.15 2.61
CA VAL A 168 -2.59 13.29 2.29
C VAL A 168 -4.01 12.87 2.63
N ILE A 169 -4.68 13.67 3.45
CA ILE A 169 -6.12 13.56 3.68
C ILE A 169 -6.78 14.45 2.63
N GLU A 170 -7.72 13.88 1.88
CA GLU A 170 -8.44 14.60 0.84
C GLU A 170 -9.93 14.60 1.12
N ILE A 171 -10.55 15.72 0.82
CA ILE A 171 -11.99 15.90 0.85
C ILE A 171 -12.46 15.88 -0.59
N ILE A 172 -13.38 14.98 -0.94
CA ILE A 172 -13.92 14.84 -2.29
C ILE A 172 -15.42 15.11 -2.24
N GLN A 173 -15.92 15.88 -3.20
CA GLN A 173 -17.35 16.03 -3.40
C GLN A 173 -17.91 14.73 -4.00
N LEU A 174 -18.95 14.15 -3.40
CA LEU A 174 -19.68 13.07 -4.03
C LEU A 174 -20.68 13.67 -5.00
N ASP A 175 -20.70 13.11 -6.20
CA ASP A 175 -21.81 13.31 -7.10
C ASP A 175 -22.98 12.44 -6.60
N PRO A 176 -24.16 13.03 -6.26
CA PRO A 176 -25.30 12.27 -5.78
C PRO A 176 -25.77 11.20 -6.78
N GLU A 177 -25.53 11.37 -8.09
CA GLU A 177 -25.90 10.36 -9.09
C GLU A 177 -24.99 9.13 -9.06
N ILE A 178 -23.74 9.30 -8.63
CA ILE A 178 -22.73 8.23 -8.62
C ILE A 178 -22.73 7.46 -7.30
N ASP A 179 -22.98 8.09 -6.15
CA ASP A 179 -22.89 7.39 -4.85
C ASP A 179 -24.04 6.40 -4.59
N HIS A 180 -25.20 6.57 -5.23
CA HIS A 180 -26.26 5.57 -5.23
C HIS A 180 -25.84 4.24 -5.85
N SER A 181 -24.86 4.26 -6.77
CA SER A 181 -24.28 3.03 -7.30
C SER A 181 -23.29 2.39 -6.33
N HIS A 182 -22.47 3.16 -5.61
CA HIS A 182 -21.38 2.59 -4.79
C HIS A 182 -21.76 2.20 -3.36
N ASN A 183 -22.70 2.89 -2.72
CA ASN A 183 -23.18 2.54 -1.37
C ASN A 183 -24.48 1.71 -1.38
N GLY A 184 -25.06 1.46 -2.57
CA GLY A 184 -26.35 0.77 -2.75
C GLY A 184 -26.39 -0.35 -3.82
N GLN A 185 -25.34 -0.61 -4.61
CA GLN A 185 -25.27 -1.83 -5.43
C GLN A 185 -24.90 -3.02 -4.51
N GLU A 186 -25.76 -4.00 -4.22
CA GLU A 186 -26.47 -4.81 -5.23
C GLU A 186 -25.73 -4.76 -6.56
N VAL A 187 -24.56 -5.41 -6.57
CA VAL A 187 -23.88 -5.81 -7.79
C VAL A 187 -24.92 -6.54 -8.63
N LEU A 188 -25.59 -5.82 -9.54
CA LEU A 188 -26.45 -6.45 -10.52
C LEU A 188 -25.54 -7.46 -11.25
N PRO A 189 -25.91 -8.75 -11.26
CA PRO A 189 -25.07 -9.78 -11.85
C PRO A 189 -24.71 -9.35 -13.27
N ALA A 190 -23.42 -9.40 -13.59
CA ALA A 190 -22.94 -9.03 -14.91
C ALA A 190 -23.67 -9.89 -15.96
N TYR A 191 -24.59 -9.28 -16.69
CA TYR A 191 -25.28 -9.91 -17.83
C TYR A 191 -24.32 -10.34 -18.96
N ASN A 192 -23.02 -10.06 -18.82
CA ASN A 192 -21.99 -10.53 -19.75
C ASN A 192 -21.82 -12.07 -19.75
N ALA A 193 -22.33 -12.79 -18.75
CA ALA A 193 -22.38 -14.25 -18.77
C ALA A 193 -23.48 -14.84 -19.69
N ALA A 194 -24.41 -14.02 -20.19
CA ALA A 194 -25.47 -14.46 -21.11
C ALA A 194 -25.10 -14.36 -22.61
N SER A 195 -23.86 -13.99 -22.92
CA SER A 195 -23.38 -13.91 -24.31
C SER A 195 -22.62 -15.18 -24.77
N GLN A 196 -22.45 -16.17 -23.90
CA GLN A 196 -22.07 -17.51 -24.35
C GLN A 196 -23.33 -18.25 -24.79
N ASP A 197 -23.51 -18.26 -26.10
CA ASP A 197 -24.50 -19.04 -26.84
C ASP A 197 -24.39 -20.52 -26.48
N VAL A 198 -25.13 -20.97 -25.47
CA VAL A 198 -25.32 -22.40 -25.19
C VAL A 198 -26.41 -22.86 -26.16
N VAL A 199 -25.96 -23.36 -27.32
CA VAL A 199 -26.82 -24.11 -28.24
C VAL A 199 -27.23 -25.41 -27.52
N LEU A 200 -28.45 -25.41 -26.98
CA LEU A 200 -29.14 -26.61 -26.52
C LEU A 200 -29.54 -27.44 -27.74
N ASP A 201 -28.76 -28.47 -28.05
CA ASP A 201 -29.08 -29.48 -29.05
C ASP A 201 -30.19 -30.40 -28.50
N ILE A 202 -31.43 -29.93 -28.55
CA ILE A 202 -32.62 -30.73 -28.29
C ILE A 202 -33.08 -31.31 -29.63
N GLY A 203 -32.54 -32.48 -29.96
CA GLY A 203 -33.03 -33.34 -31.04
C GLY A 203 -33.79 -34.55 -30.47
N PRO A 204 -34.90 -34.99 -31.08
CA PRO A 204 -35.75 -36.06 -30.56
C PRO A 204 -35.12 -37.46 -30.74
N ASP A 205 -35.35 -38.31 -29.74
CA ASP A 205 -34.89 -39.70 -29.62
C ASP A 205 -35.09 -40.53 -30.90
N ILE A 206 -33.98 -40.94 -31.52
CA ILE A 206 -34.00 -41.97 -32.55
C ILE A 206 -33.92 -43.33 -31.88
N ILE A 207 -35.02 -44.05 -32.01
CA ILE A 207 -35.31 -45.40 -31.53
C ILE A 207 -34.18 -46.38 -31.87
N VAL A 208 -33.60 -46.96 -30.82
CA VAL A 208 -32.74 -48.14 -30.88
C VAL A 208 -33.57 -49.35 -31.35
N ARG A 209 -33.11 -50.04 -32.39
CA ARG A 209 -33.51 -51.43 -32.67
C ARG A 209 -32.26 -52.30 -32.83
N PRO A 210 -32.17 -53.45 -32.12
CA PRO A 210 -30.94 -54.24 -32.07
C PRO A 210 -30.92 -55.26 -33.22
N THR A 211 -29.74 -55.54 -33.75
CA THR A 211 -29.47 -56.81 -34.43
C THR A 211 -28.03 -57.23 -34.14
N ALA A 212 -27.92 -58.44 -33.64
CA ALA A 212 -26.70 -59.12 -33.24
C ALA A 212 -25.92 -59.67 -34.45
N GLU A 213 -24.81 -60.35 -34.14
CA GLU A 213 -24.02 -61.26 -34.99
C GLU A 213 -22.76 -60.66 -35.66
N GLN A 214 -21.72 -60.51 -34.82
CA GLN A 214 -20.52 -61.36 -34.85
C GLN A 214 -20.24 -62.14 -36.15
N HIS A 215 -19.27 -61.72 -36.99
CA HIS A 215 -18.22 -62.63 -37.48
C HIS A 215 -17.04 -61.92 -38.17
N ASN A 216 -15.88 -62.48 -37.87
CA ASN A 216 -14.50 -62.36 -38.32
C ASN A 216 -14.27 -62.31 -39.85
N GLY A 217 -13.16 -61.72 -40.31
CA GLY A 217 -12.56 -62.10 -41.61
C GLY A 217 -11.83 -61.01 -42.39
N ASP A 218 -10.51 -61.03 -42.27
CA ASP A 218 -9.41 -60.78 -43.23
C ASP A 218 -9.64 -60.22 -44.66
N GLN A 219 -8.62 -59.43 -45.05
CA GLN A 219 -7.94 -59.35 -46.36
C GLN A 219 -8.50 -58.56 -47.57
N GLU A 220 -7.55 -57.76 -48.09
CA GLU A 220 -7.19 -57.47 -49.49
C GLU A 220 -7.96 -56.48 -50.39
N GLU A 221 -7.13 -55.58 -50.94
CA GLU A 221 -7.07 -54.98 -52.29
C GLU A 221 -8.33 -54.56 -53.05
N GLY A 222 -8.27 -53.34 -53.62
CA GLY A 222 -9.04 -53.01 -54.82
C GLY A 222 -9.37 -51.53 -54.97
N ALA A 223 -8.65 -50.85 -55.87
CA ALA A 223 -8.87 -49.48 -56.27
C ALA A 223 -10.23 -49.22 -56.95
N VAL A 224 -10.69 -47.95 -56.95
CA VAL A 224 -10.91 -47.10 -58.16
C VAL A 224 -11.83 -45.91 -57.86
N GLN A 225 -11.24 -44.71 -58.03
CA GLN A 225 -11.74 -43.43 -58.58
C GLN A 225 -13.14 -42.85 -58.23
N GLY A 226 -13.14 -41.58 -57.82
CA GLY A 226 -14.33 -40.72 -57.85
C GLY A 226 -14.14 -39.30 -57.33
N ILE A 227 -13.43 -38.47 -58.10
CA ILE A 227 -13.53 -37.00 -58.24
C ILE A 227 -14.17 -36.23 -57.05
N THR A 228 -13.36 -35.47 -56.30
CA THR A 228 -13.87 -34.39 -55.44
C THR A 228 -13.03 -33.14 -55.58
N THR A 229 -13.71 -32.05 -55.91
CA THR A 229 -13.17 -30.71 -56.14
C THR A 229 -12.75 -30.07 -54.82
N THR A 230 -11.45 -29.78 -54.75
CA THR A 230 -10.67 -28.80 -53.97
C THR A 230 -11.34 -27.40 -53.93
N THR A 231 -11.22 -26.48 -52.96
CA THR A 231 -10.38 -26.21 -51.77
C THR A 231 -11.14 -25.08 -51.01
N ASN A 232 -11.13 -24.97 -49.67
CA ASN A 232 -10.18 -24.12 -48.94
C ASN A 232 -10.35 -24.33 -47.43
N THR A 233 -9.39 -25.06 -46.86
CA THR A 233 -9.15 -25.17 -45.42
C THR A 233 -7.96 -24.29 -45.10
N ILE A 234 -8.16 -23.21 -44.35
CA ILE A 234 -7.06 -22.50 -43.69
C ILE A 234 -6.80 -23.20 -42.36
N SER A 235 -5.62 -23.80 -42.30
CA SER A 235 -5.02 -24.44 -41.14
C SER A 235 -4.60 -23.37 -40.13
N ASN A 236 -5.02 -23.52 -38.86
CA ASN A 236 -4.26 -23.01 -37.73
C ASN A 236 -3.87 -24.17 -36.82
N ARG A 237 -2.56 -24.31 -36.68
CA ARG A 237 -1.84 -25.33 -35.93
C ARG A 237 -1.68 -24.92 -34.46
N SER A 238 -1.74 -25.92 -33.60
CA SER A 238 -0.93 -26.07 -32.37
C SER A 238 -1.27 -25.14 -31.19
N ALA A 239 -1.27 -25.56 -29.92
CA ALA A 239 -0.89 -26.82 -29.29
C ALA A 239 -1.57 -26.92 -27.91
N THR A 240 -1.92 -28.15 -27.55
CA THR A 240 -1.63 -28.84 -26.29
C THR A 240 -1.15 -28.00 -25.11
N ASN A 241 -1.81 -28.11 -23.95
CA ASN A 241 -1.09 -28.64 -22.79
C ASN A 241 -2.01 -29.20 -21.69
N ASP A 242 -1.50 -30.27 -21.10
CA ASP A 242 -2.17 -31.19 -20.20
C ASP A 242 -2.32 -30.67 -18.76
N ASN A 243 -3.34 -31.21 -18.09
CA ASN A 243 -3.52 -31.18 -16.66
C ASN A 243 -2.33 -31.81 -15.91
N ASN A 244 -1.84 -31.14 -14.88
CA ASN A 244 -1.32 -31.85 -13.70
C ASN A 244 -1.44 -31.01 -12.43
N THR A 245 -2.18 -31.59 -11.48
CA THR A 245 -2.37 -31.16 -10.10
C THR A 245 -1.11 -31.43 -9.29
N LEU A 246 -0.50 -30.41 -8.70
CA LEU A 246 0.46 -30.54 -7.60
C LEU A 246 0.41 -29.27 -6.74
N MET A 247 0.30 -29.48 -5.43
CA MET A 247 0.21 -28.45 -4.40
C MET A 247 1.37 -27.44 -4.51
N ALA A 248 1.04 -26.15 -4.59
CA ALA A 248 2.00 -25.07 -4.54
C ALA A 248 2.17 -24.56 -3.09
N GLU A 249 3.41 -24.65 -2.60
CA GLU A 249 3.92 -23.92 -1.44
C GLU A 249 3.78 -22.39 -1.63
N PRO A 250 3.69 -21.60 -0.55
CA PRO A 250 3.63 -20.15 -0.64
C PRO A 250 4.96 -19.54 -1.14
N PRO A 251 4.91 -18.48 -1.96
CA PRO A 251 6.10 -17.89 -2.55
C PRO A 251 6.97 -17.22 -1.47
N THR A 252 8.20 -17.71 -1.34
CA THR A 252 9.26 -17.06 -0.57
C THR A 252 9.79 -15.88 -1.40
N TYR A 253 9.48 -14.65 -1.00
CA TYR A 253 10.03 -13.44 -1.60
C TYR A 253 11.53 -13.34 -1.27
N ARG A 254 12.38 -13.78 -2.20
CA ARG A 254 13.83 -13.56 -2.15
C ARG A 254 14.11 -12.21 -2.82
N GLN A 255 14.23 -11.15 -2.02
CA GLN A 255 14.79 -9.88 -2.50
C GLN A 255 16.26 -10.12 -2.87
N SER A 256 16.55 -10.21 -4.17
CA SER A 256 17.89 -10.00 -4.69
C SER A 256 18.24 -8.52 -4.48
N ILE A 257 19.08 -8.26 -3.48
CA ILE A 257 19.73 -6.96 -3.31
C ILE A 257 20.72 -6.84 -4.47
N ASP A 258 20.32 -6.12 -5.51
CA ASP A 258 21.24 -5.64 -6.52
C ASP A 258 22.10 -4.56 -5.86
N LEU A 259 23.34 -4.92 -5.52
CA LEU A 259 24.32 -3.97 -4.99
C LEU A 259 24.69 -3.01 -6.12
N GLY A 260 23.91 -1.93 -6.22
CA GLY A 260 24.23 -0.77 -7.03
C GLY A 260 25.69 -0.34 -6.80
N THR A 261 26.36 -0.09 -7.92
CA THR A 261 27.75 0.35 -8.01
C THR A 261 27.99 1.54 -7.08
N PRO A 262 29.05 1.54 -6.26
CA PRO A 262 29.33 2.66 -5.36
C PRO A 262 29.66 3.93 -6.17
N PRO A 263 29.21 5.11 -5.73
CA PRO A 263 29.54 6.37 -6.38
C PRO A 263 31.06 6.63 -6.32
N PRO A 264 31.64 7.28 -7.34
CA PRO A 264 33.06 7.58 -7.36
C PRO A 264 33.42 8.56 -6.25
N TYR A 265 34.39 8.17 -5.43
CA TYR A 265 34.98 8.99 -4.37
C TYR A 265 35.51 10.31 -4.94
N LEU A 266 35.16 11.40 -4.26
CA LEU A 266 35.80 12.71 -4.37
C LEU A 266 37.31 12.54 -4.12
N ARG A 267 38.10 12.74 -5.18
CA ARG A 267 39.55 12.86 -5.13
C ARG A 267 39.89 14.19 -4.45
N PRO A 268 40.71 14.22 -3.38
CA PRO A 268 41.21 15.49 -2.85
C PRO A 268 42.14 16.16 -3.87
N PRO A 269 42.21 17.50 -3.88
CA PRO A 269 43.11 18.22 -4.77
C PRO A 269 44.56 17.88 -4.41
N GLN A 270 45.34 17.55 -5.43
CA GLN A 270 46.79 17.65 -5.36
C GLN A 270 47.18 19.08 -5.71
N ASP A 271 48.15 19.57 -4.95
CA ASP A 271 48.85 20.87 -4.98
C ASP A 271 48.22 22.00 -4.14
#